data_AF-A0A7K2NXN1-F1
#
_entry.id   AF-A0A7K2NXN1-F1
#
_cell.length_a   1.000
_cell.length_b   1.000
_cell.length_c   1.000
_cell.angle_alpha   90.00
_cell.angle_beta   90.00
_cell.angle_gamma   90.00
#
_symmetry.space_group_name_H-M   'P 1'
#
loop_
_entity.id
_entity.type
_entity.pdbx_description
1 polymer ?
#
loop_
_entity_poly.entity_id
_entity_poly.type
_entity_poly.pdbx_seq_one_letter_code
_entity_poly.pdbx_strand_id
1 'polypeptide(L)'
;TKRSMLNTLHSGWASGRLATPATRERITAAIGTMLARGARAGSLRGDVAPDDVTAMLLGVFLSTAADDEPERTQRLLDLVVDALRPPGSS
;
A
#
# COMPACT_ATOMS: atom_id res chain seq x y z
N THR A 1 -13.48 19.46 25.81
CA THR A 1 -12.75 20.05 24.66
C THR A 1 -11.54 19.24 24.19
N LYS A 2 -10.61 18.76 25.05
CA LYS A 2 -9.42 18.00 24.59
C LYS A 2 -9.70 16.69 23.83
N ARG A 3 -10.67 15.88 24.26
CA ARG A 3 -11.07 14.63 23.55
C ARG A 3 -11.59 14.88 22.13
N SER A 4 -12.27 16.02 21.93
CA SER A 4 -12.77 16.39 20.61
C SER A 4 -11.62 16.69 19.64
N MET A 5 -10.61 17.46 20.06
CA MET A 5 -9.40 17.70 19.24
C MET A 5 -8.61 16.41 18.96
N LEU A 6 -8.47 15.51 19.94
CA LEU A 6 -7.84 14.21 19.74
C LEU A 6 -8.56 13.37 18.68
N ASN A 7 -9.90 13.38 18.69
CA ASN A 7 -10.69 12.68 17.67
C ASN A 7 -10.55 13.32 16.28
N THR A 8 -10.43 14.66 16.20
CA THR A 8 -10.16 15.37 14.94
C THR A 8 -8.77 15.05 14.38
N LEU A 9 -7.76 14.94 15.23
CA LEU A 9 -6.42 14.52 14.83
C LEU A 9 -6.39 13.08 14.35
N HIS A 10 -7.02 12.17 15.11
CA HIS A 10 -7.13 10.76 14.76
C HIS A 10 -7.86 10.56 13.42
N SER A 11 -8.97 11.28 13.20
CA SER A 11 -9.70 11.22 11.92
C SER A 11 -8.91 11.85 10.77
N GLY A 12 -8.08 12.86 11.02
CA GLY A 12 -7.16 13.41 10.04
C GLY A 12 -6.07 12.42 9.60
N TRP A 13 -5.56 11.59 10.52
CA TRP A 13 -4.64 10.50 10.18
C TRP A 13 -5.35 9.33 9.47
N ALA A 14 -6.50 8.91 9.98
CA ALA A 14 -7.29 7.82 9.38
C ALA A 14 -7.78 8.17 7.97
N SER A 15 -8.07 9.44 7.70
CA SER A 15 -8.43 9.92 6.36
C SER A 15 -7.22 10.19 5.44
N GLY A 16 -5.98 9.90 5.89
CA GLY A 16 -4.76 10.17 5.14
C GLY A 16 -4.39 11.66 4.99
N ARG A 17 -5.29 12.58 5.40
CA ARG A 17 -5.11 14.04 5.32
C ARG A 17 -3.92 14.55 6.13
N LEU A 18 -3.52 13.81 7.17
CA LEU A 18 -2.40 14.11 8.05
C LEU A 18 -1.29 13.05 8.00
N ALA A 19 -1.34 12.06 7.10
CA ALA A 19 -0.21 11.16 6.91
C ALA A 19 1.01 12.01 6.54
N THR A 20 2.07 11.96 7.36
CA THR A 20 3.22 12.84 7.11
C THR A 20 3.86 12.45 5.78
N PRO A 21 4.20 13.41 4.89
CA PRO A 21 4.88 13.14 3.63
C PRO A 21 6.09 12.20 3.81
N ALA A 22 6.83 12.37 4.89
CA ALA A 22 7.94 11.52 5.29
C ALA A 22 7.58 10.03 5.53
N THR A 23 6.35 9.72 5.93
CA THR A 23 5.91 8.32 6.11
C THR A 23 5.59 7.69 4.76
N ARG A 24 4.88 8.41 3.88
CA ARG A 24 4.64 7.96 2.50
C ARG A 24 5.96 7.74 1.77
N GLU A 25 6.87 8.70 1.81
CA GLU A 25 8.19 8.60 1.19
C GLU A 25 8.98 7.38 1.69
N ARG A 26 9.00 7.13 3.01
CA ARG A 26 9.68 5.95 3.58
C ARG A 26 9.06 4.63 3.10
N ILE A 27 7.74 4.55 3.04
CA ILE A 27 7.03 3.36 2.53
C ILE A 27 7.33 3.15 1.05
N THR A 28 7.21 4.19 0.23
CA THR A 28 7.49 4.11 -1.21
C THR A 28 8.95 3.72 -1.49
N ALA A 29 9.91 4.25 -0.72
CA ALA A 29 11.31 3.87 -0.83
C ALA A 29 11.57 2.40 -0.44
N ALA A 30 10.90 1.91 0.61
CA ALA A 30 10.97 0.50 1.01
C ALA A 30 10.41 -0.42 -0.09
N ILE A 31 9.24 -0.07 -0.64
CA ILE A 31 8.63 -0.78 -1.77
C ILE A 31 9.58 -0.79 -2.96
N GLY A 32 10.19 0.34 -3.32
CA GLY A 32 11.16 0.42 -4.40
C GLY A 32 12.37 -0.49 -4.20
N THR A 33 12.84 -0.60 -2.96
CA THR A 33 13.92 -1.55 -2.60
C THR A 33 13.49 -3.00 -2.80
N MET A 34 12.26 -3.35 -2.41
CA MET A 34 11.71 -4.70 -2.60
C MET A 34 11.53 -5.04 -4.08
N LEU A 35 10.91 -4.13 -4.87
CA LEU A 35 10.72 -4.29 -6.31
C LEU A 35 12.05 -4.47 -7.03
N ALA A 36 13.04 -3.62 -6.75
CA ALA A 36 14.35 -3.71 -7.38
C ALA A 36 15.07 -5.03 -7.05
N ARG A 37 14.94 -5.55 -5.82
CA ARG A 37 15.50 -6.84 -5.43
C ARG A 37 14.77 -8.00 -6.10
N GLY A 38 13.43 -7.98 -6.11
CA GLY A 38 12.62 -9.02 -6.73
C GLY A 38 12.81 -9.09 -8.25
N ALA A 39 12.91 -7.94 -8.93
CA ALA A 39 13.23 -7.88 -10.36
C ALA A 39 14.60 -8.48 -10.66
N ARG A 40 15.63 -8.16 -9.87
CA ARG A 40 16.96 -8.80 -10.00
C ARG A 40 16.95 -10.30 -9.74
N ALA A 41 16.06 -10.77 -8.85
CA ALA A 41 15.90 -12.19 -8.55
C ALA A 41 14.99 -12.92 -9.55
N GLY A 42 14.37 -12.20 -10.50
CA GLY A 42 13.38 -12.75 -11.43
C GLY A 42 12.06 -13.16 -10.76
N SER A 43 11.82 -12.76 -9.51
CA SER A 43 10.59 -13.11 -8.78
C SER A 43 9.48 -12.07 -8.92
N LEU A 44 9.82 -10.86 -9.39
CA LEU A 44 8.88 -9.77 -9.66
C LEU A 44 9.16 -9.16 -11.05
N ARG A 45 8.14 -8.57 -11.67
CA ARG A 45 8.30 -7.78 -12.89
C ARG A 45 9.10 -6.48 -12.63
N GLY A 46 9.84 -6.02 -13.64
CA GLY A 46 10.78 -4.88 -13.52
C GLY A 46 10.23 -3.53 -14.00
N ASP A 47 8.99 -3.48 -14.46
CA ASP A 47 8.36 -2.36 -15.18
C ASP A 47 7.27 -1.65 -14.37
N VAL A 48 7.26 -1.81 -13.04
CA VAL A 48 6.27 -1.18 -12.14
C VAL A 48 6.93 -0.12 -11.28
N ALA A 49 6.33 1.07 -11.23
CA ALA A 49 6.81 2.14 -10.38
C ALA A 49 6.41 1.92 -8.90
N PRO A 50 7.30 2.22 -7.92
CA PRO A 50 6.97 2.07 -6.50
C PRO A 50 5.77 2.91 -6.02
N ASP A 51 5.55 4.08 -6.63
CA ASP A 51 4.40 4.93 -6.34
C ASP A 51 3.07 4.28 -6.71
N ASP A 52 3.01 3.55 -7.83
CA ASP A 52 1.80 2.85 -8.26
C ASP A 52 1.44 1.72 -7.28
N VAL A 53 2.44 0.95 -6.83
CA VAL A 53 2.24 -0.07 -5.80
C VAL A 53 1.80 0.56 -4.48
N THR A 54 2.40 1.69 -4.09
CA THR A 54 1.98 2.44 -2.90
C THR A 54 0.52 2.86 -3.01
N ALA A 55 0.11 3.38 -4.17
CA ALA A 55 -1.28 3.79 -4.43
C ALA A 55 -2.25 2.60 -4.40
N MET A 56 -1.88 1.44 -4.96
CA MET A 56 -2.70 0.23 -4.89
C MET A 56 -2.92 -0.23 -3.45
N LEU A 57 -1.86 -0.27 -2.62
CA LEU A 57 -1.97 -0.65 -1.21
C LEU A 57 -2.87 0.32 -0.42
N LEU A 58 -2.71 1.63 -0.65
CA LEU A 58 -3.60 2.66 -0.09
C LEU A 58 -5.05 2.42 -0.50
N GLY A 59 -5.29 2.14 -1.78
CA GLY A 59 -6.63 1.82 -2.31
C GLY A 59 -7.25 0.61 -1.60
N VAL A 60 -6.50 -0.48 -1.45
CA VAL A 60 -6.95 -1.67 -0.72
C VAL A 60 -7.32 -1.30 0.72
N PHE A 61 -6.39 -0.72 1.49
CA PHE A 61 -6.62 -0.43 2.90
C PHE A 61 -7.75 0.58 3.14
N LEU A 62 -7.89 1.60 2.29
CA LEU A 62 -9.00 2.55 2.39
C LEU A 62 -10.34 1.89 2.02
N SER A 63 -10.35 0.99 1.03
CA SER A 63 -11.57 0.29 0.59
C SER A 63 -12.08 -0.75 1.58
N THR A 64 -11.20 -1.28 2.42
CA THR A 64 -11.54 -2.33 3.40
C THR A 64 -11.50 -1.88 4.85
N ALA A 65 -11.13 -0.62 5.13
CA ALA A 65 -11.00 -0.09 6.50
C ALA A 65 -12.28 -0.18 7.34
N ALA A 66 -13.45 -0.20 6.70
CA ALA A 66 -14.75 -0.28 7.37
C ALA A 66 -15.39 -1.68 7.28
N ASP A 67 -14.72 -2.63 6.63
CA ASP A 67 -15.22 -4.00 6.50
C ASP A 67 -14.82 -4.80 7.75
N ASP A 68 -15.77 -5.55 8.32
CA ASP A 68 -15.48 -6.56 9.35
C ASP A 68 -14.98 -7.90 8.75
N GLU A 69 -14.49 -7.87 7.49
CA GLU A 69 -14.09 -9.05 6.72
C GLU A 69 -12.59 -9.01 6.37
N PRO A 70 -11.70 -9.44 7.29
CA PRO A 70 -10.26 -9.41 7.06
C PRO A 70 -9.82 -10.26 5.85
N GLU A 71 -10.58 -11.30 5.51
CA GLU A 71 -10.34 -12.16 4.37
C GLU A 71 -10.42 -11.38 3.05
N ARG A 72 -11.27 -10.35 2.96
CA ARG A 72 -11.37 -9.50 1.76
C ARG A 72 -10.09 -8.69 1.56
N THR A 73 -9.55 -8.11 2.62
CA THR A 73 -8.27 -7.39 2.55
C THR A 73 -7.17 -8.33 2.06
N GLN A 74 -7.09 -9.54 2.60
CA GLN A 74 -6.11 -10.52 2.17
C GLN A 74 -6.25 -10.88 0.68
N ARG A 75 -7.47 -11.19 0.21
CA ARG A 75 -7.70 -11.48 -1.22
C ARG A 75 -7.27 -10.33 -2.13
N LEU A 76 -7.52 -9.08 -1.74
CA LEU A 76 -7.10 -7.92 -2.53
C LEU A 76 -5.57 -7.73 -2.52
N LEU A 77 -4.91 -7.99 -1.39
CA LEU A 77 -3.45 -7.98 -1.32
C LEU A 77 -2.84 -9.10 -2.19
N ASP A 78 -3.44 -10.28 -2.21
CA ASP A 78 -3.01 -11.38 -3.10
C ASP A 78 -3.10 -10.96 -4.58
N LEU A 79 -4.16 -10.25 -4.99
CA LEU A 79 -4.27 -9.70 -6.34
C LEU A 79 -3.18 -8.67 -6.65
N VAL A 80 -2.82 -7.81 -5.69
CA VAL A 80 -1.71 -6.86 -5.85
C VAL A 80 -0.40 -7.62 -6.04
N VAL A 81 -0.13 -8.66 -5.25
CA VAL A 81 1.09 -9.48 -5.38
C VAL A 81 1.12 -10.22 -6.72
N ASP A 82 -0.01 -10.78 -7.16
CA ASP A 82 -0.15 -11.46 -8.45
C ASP A 82 0.15 -10.52 -9.62
N ALA A 83 -0.28 -9.26 -9.56
CA ALA A 83 0.00 -8.23 -10.57
C ALA A 83 1.50 -7.86 -10.66
N LEU A 84 2.29 -8.17 -9.61
CA LEU A 84 3.73 -7.95 -9.58
C LEU A 84 4.54 -9.16 -10.06
N ARG A 85 3.91 -10.31 -10.33
CA ARG A 85 4.61 -11.46 -10.88
C ARG A 85 5.19 -11.14 -12.27
N PRO A 86 6.33 -11.72 -12.64
CA PRO A 86 6.85 -11.60 -13.99
C PRO A 86 5.78 -12.05 -15.01
N PRO A 87 5.68 -11.38 -16.17
CA PRO A 87 4.80 -11.87 -17.23
C PRO A 87 5.23 -13.29 -17.60
N GLY A 88 4.27 -14.22 -17.66
CA GLY A 88 4.54 -15.58 -18.08
C GLY A 88 5.17 -15.56 -19.46
N SER A 89 6.30 -16.24 -19.63
CA SER A 89 6.84 -16.54 -20.95
C SER A 89 5.89 -17.53 -21.62
N SER A 90 4.94 -17.01 -22.41
CA SER A 90 4.27 -17.81 -23.45
C SER A 90 5.25 -18.09 -24.59
#